data_AF-A0A958CYR3-F1
#
_entry.id   AF-A0A958CYR3-F1
#
_cell.length_a   1.000
_cell.length_b   1.000
_cell.length_c   1.000
_cell.angle_alpha   90.00
_cell.angle_beta   90.00
_cell.angle_gamma   90.00
#
_symmetry.space_group_name_H-M   'P 1'
#
loop_
_entity.id
_entity.type
_entity.pdbx_description
1 polymer ?
#
loop_
_entity_poly.entity_id
_entity_poly.type
_entity_poly.pdbx_seq_one_letter_code
_entity_poly.pdbx_strand_id
1 'polypeptide(L)' 'MDREADIIGAEHEVYYPSAEVVAQSYVPDYDAVYARAQADPQAFWAERAAELSWYEPW' A
#
# COMPACT_ATOMS: atom_id res chain seq x y z
N MET A 1 13.84 -29.72 18.17
CA MET A 1 13.42 -28.61 17.30
C MET A 1 14.04 -27.37 17.89
N ASP A 2 14.94 -26.77 17.12
CA ASP A 2 15.77 -25.65 17.55
C ASP A 2 14.95 -24.36 17.41
N ARG A 3 14.22 -24.02 18.48
CA ARG A 3 13.26 -22.92 18.51
C ARG A 3 13.87 -21.57 18.12
N GLU A 4 15.17 -21.41 18.31
CA GLU A 4 15.89 -20.17 18.01
C GLU A 4 16.06 -19.98 16.50
N ALA A 5 16.34 -21.06 15.77
CA ALA A 5 16.41 -21.02 14.30
C ALA A 5 15.05 -20.74 13.64
N ASP A 6 13.96 -21.29 14.20
CA ASP A 6 12.60 -21.06 13.70
C ASP A 6 12.16 -19.59 13.89
N ILE A 7 12.55 -18.95 14.99
CA ILE A 7 12.24 -17.55 15.28
C ILE A 7 12.97 -16.61 14.29
N ILE A 8 14.27 -16.81 14.08
CA ILE A 8 15.07 -15.98 13.16
C ILE A 8 14.60 -16.16 11.70
N GLY A 9 14.16 -17.36 11.33
CA GLY A 9 13.59 -17.63 10.01
C GLY A 9 12.25 -16.91 9.80
N ALA A 10 11.36 -16.94 10.80
CA ALA A 10 10.06 -16.28 10.74
C ALA A 10 10.16 -14.74 10.67
N GLU A 11 11.19 -14.13 11.28
CA GLU A 11 11.42 -12.68 11.22
C GLU A 11 11.62 -12.16 9.78
N HIS A 12 12.03 -13.02 8.85
CA HIS A 12 12.29 -12.67 7.45
C HIS A 12 11.24 -13.23 6.48
N GLU A 13 10.18 -13.86 6.98
CA GLU A 13 9.15 -14.46 6.13
C GLU A 13 8.19 -13.40 5.60
N VAL A 14 8.07 -13.34 4.27
CA VAL A 14 7.16 -12.41 3.59
C VAL A 14 5.93 -13.16 3.12
N TYR A 15 4.77 -12.76 3.62
CA TYR A 15 3.48 -13.29 3.22
C TYR A 15 2.81 -12.34 2.24
N TYR A 16 2.73 -12.75 0.97
CA TYR A 16 2.03 -11.99 -0.04
C TYR A 16 0.51 -12.09 0.14
N PRO A 17 -0.24 -11.00 -0.13
CA PRO A 17 -1.70 -11.07 -0.17
C PRO A 17 -2.16 -12.05 -1.24
N SER A 18 -3.32 -12.67 -1.03
CA SER A 18 -3.93 -13.53 -2.05
C SER A 18 -4.33 -12.70 -3.28
N ALA A 19 -4.43 -13.35 -4.44
CA ALA A 19 -4.84 -12.68 -5.67
C ALA A 19 -6.22 -12.01 -5.54
N GLU A 20 -7.14 -12.60 -4.77
CA GLU A 20 -8.45 -12.02 -4.51
C GLU A 20 -8.35 -10.70 -3.71
N VAL A 21 -7.49 -10.66 -2.68
CA VAL A 21 -7.25 -9.44 -1.90
C VAL A 21 -6.61 -8.36 -2.77
N VAL A 22 -5.64 -8.72 -3.61
CA VAL A 22 -5.01 -7.77 -4.54
C VAL A 22 -6.04 -7.18 -5.50
N ALA A 23 -6.90 -8.03 -6.09
CA ALA A 23 -7.91 -7.60 -7.06
C ALA A 23 -8.98 -6.66 -6.48
N GLN A 24 -9.27 -6.76 -5.18
CA GLN A 24 -10.25 -5.90 -4.49
C GLN A 24 -9.62 -4.68 -3.82
N SER A 25 -8.29 -4.54 -3.87
CA SER A 25 -7.58 -3.44 -3.23
C SER A 25 -7.69 -2.14 -4.03
N TYR A 26 -7.59 -1.00 -3.34
CA TYR A 26 -7.50 0.31 -3.98
C TYR A 26 -6.16 0.55 -4.70
N VAL A 27 -5.13 -0.22 -4.35
CA VAL A 27 -3.77 -0.11 -4.89
C VAL A 27 -3.28 -1.51 -5.27
N PRO A 28 -3.76 -2.07 -6.40
CA PRO A 28 -3.36 -3.40 -6.84
C PRO A 28 -1.92 -3.44 -7.40
N ASP A 29 -1.41 -2.30 -7.86
CA ASP A 29 -0.04 -2.12 -8.34
C ASP A 29 0.61 -0.96 -7.57
N TYR A 30 1.40 -1.31 -6.55
CA TYR A 30 2.06 -0.33 -5.68
C TYR A 30 3.09 0.50 -6.45
N ASP A 31 3.93 -0.14 -7.26
CA ASP A 31 5.05 0.53 -7.93
C ASP A 31 4.54 1.58 -8.91
N ALA A 32 3.48 1.26 -9.67
CA ALA A 32 2.83 2.22 -10.57
C ALA A 32 2.22 3.41 -9.82
N VAL A 33 1.52 3.15 -8.71
CA VAL A 33 0.90 4.21 -7.90
C VAL A 33 1.96 5.08 -7.24
N TYR A 34 3.03 4.49 -6.73
CA TYR A 34 4.14 5.22 -6.12
C TYR A 34 4.87 6.10 -7.15
N ALA A 35 5.15 5.57 -8.35
CA ALA A 35 5.75 6.36 -9.42
C ALA A 35 4.88 7.57 -9.79
N ARG A 36 3.54 7.39 -9.84
CA ARG A 36 2.61 8.50 -10.08
C ARG A 36 2.63 9.53 -8.95
N ALA A 37 2.60 9.07 -7.70
CA ALA A 37 2.64 9.95 -6.54
C ALA A 37 3.95 10.76 -6.46
N GLN A 38 5.07 10.17 -6.88
CA GLN A 38 6.37 10.85 -6.91
C GLN A 38 6.51 11.87 -8.04
N ALA A 39 5.83 11.67 -9.16
CA ALA A 39 5.89 12.58 -10.30
C ALA A 39 5.27 13.96 -9.97
N ASP A 40 4.15 13.98 -9.24
CA ASP A 40 3.53 15.19 -8.73
C ASP A 40 2.78 14.91 -7.41
N PRO A 41 3.45 15.05 -6.25
CA PRO A 41 2.84 14.75 -4.97
C PRO A 41 1.63 15.63 -4.64
N GLN A 42 1.66 16.90 -5.06
CA GLN A 42 0.59 17.85 -4.74
C GLN A 42 -0.68 17.49 -5.50
N ALA A 43 -0.57 17.25 -6.80
CA ALA A 43 -1.70 16.84 -7.62
C ALA A 43 -2.25 15.47 -7.18
N PHE A 44 -1.36 14.52 -6.88
CA PHE A 44 -1.76 13.20 -6.39
C PHE A 44 -2.60 13.27 -5.12
N TRP A 45 -2.16 14.05 -4.12
CA TRP A 45 -2.90 14.19 -2.87
C TRP A 45 -4.16 15.03 -3.02
N ALA A 46 -4.17 16.04 -3.89
CA ALA A 46 -5.38 16.80 -4.19
C ALA A 46 -6.48 15.90 -4.79
N GLU A 47 -6.12 14.99 -5.69
CA GLU A 47 -7.04 14.00 -6.27
C GLU A 47 -7.63 13.09 -5.18
N ARG A 48 -6.80 12.58 -4.26
CA ARG A 48 -7.25 11.75 -3.13
C ARG A 48 -8.16 12.52 -2.17
N ALA A 49 -7.79 13.76 -1.84
CA ALA A 49 -8.56 14.58 -0.91
C ALA A 49 -9.94 14.95 -1.48
N ALA A 50 -10.09 15.03 -2.81
CA ALA A 50 -11.36 15.29 -3.47
C ALA A 50 -12.35 14.12 -3.37
N GLU A 51 -11.91 12.91 -3.01
CA GLU A 51 -12.79 11.75 -2.76
C GLU A 51 -13.53 11.86 -1.42
N LEU A 52 -13.11 12.79 -0.54
CA LEU A 52 -13.69 13.00 0.77
C LEU A 52 -14.72 14.13 0.75
N SER A 53 -15.73 14.03 1.61
CA SER A 53 -16.72 15.09 1.81
C SER A 53 -16.20 16.13 2.80
N TRP A 54 -15.93 17.34 2.31
CA TRP A 54 -15.48 18.47 3.11
C TRP A 54 -16.61 19.46 3.37
N TYR A 55 -16.56 20.15 4.52
CA TYR A 55 -17.37 21.35 4.74
C TYR A 55 -16.91 22.50 3.84
N GLU A 56 -15.59 22.68 3.71
CA GLU A 56 -14.93 23.57 2.75
C GLU A 56 -13.65 22.89 2.24
N PRO A 57 -13.35 22.94 0.92
CA PRO A 57 -12.10 22.43 0.38
C PRO A 57 -10.86 23.15 0.96
N TRP A 58 -9.72 22.47 0.92
CA TRP A 58 -8.43 22.94 1.45
C TRP A 58 -7.74 23.98 0.56
#